data_AF-A0A2I0TB53-F1
#
_entry.id   AF-A0A2I0TB53-F1
#
_cell.length_a   1.000
_cell.length_b   1.000
_cell.length_c   1.000
_cell.angle_alpha   90.00
_cell.angle_beta   90.00
_cell.angle_gamma   90.00
#
_symmetry.space_group_name_H-M   'P 1'
#
loop_
_entity.id
_entity.type
_entity.pdbx_description
1 polymer ?
#
loop_
_entity_poly.entity_id
_entity_poly.type
_entity_poly.pdbx_seq_one_letter_code
_entity_poly.pdbx_strand_id
1 'polypeptide(L)'
;MCEEHEDERINIYCLNCEMPTCSLCKVFGAHKDCQVAPLTNVYQRQKECCRRQKEQLCEKFDYLYSVLEERKNEMTQIITRTQEEKLEHVRSLMKKYADHLEAVSKLVESGIQFMEEPEMAVFLQV
;
A
#
# COMPACT_ATOMS: atom_id res chain seq x y z
N MET A 1 6.32 45.23 -22.21
CA MET A 1 6.59 46.67 -21.99
C MET A 1 5.42 47.24 -21.21
N CYS A 2 5.59 48.34 -20.48
CA CYS A 2 4.49 48.99 -19.77
C CYS A 2 3.54 49.67 -20.77
N GLU A 3 2.22 49.58 -20.54
CA GLU A 3 1.21 50.17 -21.42
C GLU A 3 1.19 51.72 -21.34
N GLU A 4 1.53 52.30 -20.19
CA GLU A 4 1.58 53.75 -19.99
C GLU A 4 2.96 54.36 -20.29
N HIS A 5 4.02 53.53 -20.23
CA HIS A 5 5.40 53.98 -20.35
C HIS A 5 6.14 53.09 -21.35
N GLU A 6 6.07 53.46 -22.64
CA GLU A 6 6.52 52.62 -23.76
C GLU A 6 8.00 52.20 -23.69
N ASP A 7 8.87 53.04 -23.12
CA ASP A 7 10.30 52.77 -22.97
C ASP A 7 10.65 51.91 -21.74
N GLU A 8 9.69 51.67 -20.84
CA GLU A 8 9.93 50.96 -19.58
C GLU A 8 9.60 49.46 -19.65
N ARG A 9 10.48 48.68 -19.03
CA ARG A 9 10.27 47.23 -18.85
C ARG A 9 9.51 46.96 -17.56
N ILE A 10 8.62 45.98 -17.61
CA ILE A 10 7.92 45.46 -16.44
C ILE A 10 8.91 44.60 -15.64
N ASN A 11 9.25 45.05 -14.45
CA ASN A 11 10.29 44.46 -13.58
C ASN A 11 9.91 44.44 -12.09
N ILE A 12 8.76 45.03 -11.73
CA ILE A 12 8.28 45.18 -10.37
C ILE A 12 6.89 44.54 -10.27
N TYR A 13 6.56 44.00 -9.10
CA TYR A 13 5.24 43.51 -8.78
C TYR A 13 4.62 44.35 -7.66
N CYS A 14 3.43 44.89 -7.91
CA CYS A 14 2.68 45.65 -6.92
C CYS A 14 1.88 44.70 -6.03
N LEU A 15 2.16 44.74 -4.72
CA LEU A 15 1.52 43.85 -3.74
C LEU A 15 0.10 44.32 -3.38
N ASN A 16 -0.17 45.63 -3.45
CA ASN A 16 -1.51 46.16 -3.15
C ASN A 16 -2.49 45.95 -4.30
N CYS A 17 -2.01 46.05 -5.55
CA CYS A 17 -2.83 45.93 -6.75
C CYS A 17 -2.72 44.55 -7.41
N GLU A 18 -1.88 43.67 -6.85
CA GLU A 18 -1.64 42.29 -7.31
C GLU A 18 -1.27 42.17 -8.80
N MET A 19 -0.56 43.16 -9.33
CA MET A 19 -0.25 43.26 -10.76
C MET A 19 1.21 43.66 -11.03
N PRO A 20 1.80 43.18 -12.14
CA PRO A 20 3.14 43.56 -12.54
C PRO A 20 3.15 44.97 -13.12
N THR A 21 4.18 45.75 -12.78
CA THR A 21 4.31 47.17 -13.12
C THR A 21 5.76 47.53 -13.45
N CYS A 22 6.00 48.78 -13.86
CA CYS A 22 7.33 49.30 -14.15
C CYS A 22 7.82 50.29 -13.07
N SER A 23 9.09 50.67 -13.20
CA SER A 23 9.75 51.61 -12.28
C SER A 23 9.08 52.99 -12.30
N LEU A 24 8.66 53.49 -13.46
CA LEU A 24 8.02 54.82 -13.58
C LEU A 24 6.62 54.84 -12.96
N CYS A 25 5.80 53.80 -13.15
CA CYS A 25 4.51 53.68 -12.47
C CYS A 25 4.65 53.67 -10.94
N LYS A 26 5.78 53.16 -10.42
CA LYS A 26 6.10 53.18 -8.98
C LYS A 26 6.65 54.52 -8.50
N VAL A 27 7.50 55.21 -9.24
CA VAL A 27 8.13 56.44 -8.73
C VAL A 27 7.23 57.66 -8.91
N PHE A 28 6.54 57.75 -10.05
CA PHE A 28 5.77 58.93 -10.45
C PHE A 28 4.30 58.64 -10.80
N GLY A 29 3.96 57.39 -11.08
CA GLY A 29 2.61 57.00 -11.52
C GLY A 29 1.67 56.52 -10.42
N ALA A 30 0.65 55.75 -10.84
CA ALA A 30 -0.46 55.33 -9.99
C ALA A 30 -0.08 54.43 -8.81
N HIS A 31 1.12 53.83 -8.80
CA HIS A 31 1.57 52.92 -7.74
C HIS A 31 2.57 53.56 -6.76
N LYS A 32 2.65 54.90 -6.74
CA LYS A 32 3.57 55.65 -5.87
C LYS A 32 3.51 55.25 -4.40
N ASP A 33 2.30 55.14 -3.87
CA ASP A 33 2.07 54.82 -2.46
C ASP A 33 1.85 53.32 -2.22
N CYS A 34 1.92 52.49 -3.27
CA CYS A 34 1.76 51.04 -3.15
C CYS A 34 3.06 50.36 -2.70
N GLN A 35 2.94 49.34 -1.87
CA GLN A 35 4.02 48.40 -1.60
C GLN A 35 4.32 47.57 -2.84
N VAL A 36 5.60 47.50 -3.20
CA VAL A 36 6.06 46.76 -4.36
C VAL A 36 7.26 45.89 -4.01
N ALA A 37 7.49 44.86 -4.81
CA ALA A 37 8.68 44.02 -4.74
C ALA A 37 9.25 43.78 -6.14
N PRO A 38 10.56 43.49 -6.28
CA PRO A 38 11.10 43.04 -7.56
C PRO A 38 10.34 41.81 -8.05
N LEU A 39 9.91 41.83 -9.32
CA LEU A 39 9.13 40.74 -9.91
C LEU A 39 9.89 39.41 -9.85
N THR A 40 11.22 39.48 -10.02
CA THR A 40 12.13 38.33 -9.87
C THR A 40 12.04 37.70 -8.48
N ASN A 41 12.00 38.49 -7.42
CA ASN A 41 11.92 37.99 -6.05
C ASN A 41 10.57 37.32 -5.76
N VAL A 42 9.47 37.95 -6.21
CA VAL A 42 8.13 37.38 -6.07
C VAL A 42 8.03 36.05 -6.82
N TYR A 43 8.50 36.02 -8.08
CA TYR A 43 8.52 34.82 -8.91
C TYR A 43 9.35 33.70 -8.27
N GLN A 44 10.58 33.98 -7.83
CA GLN A 44 11.44 32.95 -7.23
C GLN A 44 10.83 32.40 -5.95
N ARG A 45 10.31 33.27 -5.07
CA ARG A 45 9.64 32.85 -3.83
C ARG A 45 8.43 31.96 -4.12
N GLN A 46 7.60 32.34 -5.09
CA GLN A 46 6.42 31.56 -5.47
C GLN A 46 6.81 30.22 -6.09
N LYS A 47 7.83 30.21 -6.95
CA LYS A 47 8.38 28.99 -7.56
C LYS A 47 8.94 28.03 -6.50
N GLU A 48 9.71 28.52 -5.55
CA GLU A 48 10.25 27.72 -4.45
C GLU A 48 9.16 27.19 -3.53
N CYS A 49 8.16 28.02 -3.19
CA CYS A 49 7.02 27.59 -2.39
C CYS A 49 6.25 26.46 -3.08
N CYS A 50 5.91 26.63 -4.36
CA CYS A 50 5.22 25.62 -5.16
C CYS A 50 6.04 24.32 -5.25
N ARG A 51 7.35 24.43 -5.49
CA ARG A 51 8.26 23.28 -5.50
C ARG A 51 8.24 22.52 -4.17
N ARG A 52 8.36 23.23 -3.05
CA ARG A 52 8.33 22.64 -1.71
C ARG A 52 6.99 21.98 -1.40
N GLN A 53 5.88 22.60 -1.78
CA GLN A 53 4.54 22.01 -1.62
C GLN A 53 4.40 20.72 -2.43
N LYS A 54 4.93 20.69 -3.65
CA LYS A 54 4.95 19.48 -4.49
C LYS A 54 5.80 18.38 -3.84
N GLU A 55 6.99 18.70 -3.36
CA GLU A 55 7.87 17.75 -2.66
C GLU A 55 7.17 17.15 -1.43
N GLN A 56 6.56 17.99 -0.58
CA GLN A 56 5.80 17.53 0.59
C GLN A 56 4.59 16.66 0.22
N LEU A 57 3.94 16.95 -0.90
CA LEU A 57 2.82 16.13 -1.38
C LEU A 57 3.30 14.76 -1.84
N CYS A 58 4.42 14.70 -2.57
CA CYS A 58 5.05 13.44 -2.97
C CYS A 58 5.42 12.60 -1.74
N GLU A 59 6.07 13.18 -0.74
CA GLU A 59 6.43 12.48 0.51
C GLU A 59 5.19 11.90 1.22
N LYS A 60 4.08 12.65 1.25
CA LYS A 60 2.82 12.15 1.82
C LYS A 60 2.24 10.98 1.03
N PHE A 61 2.31 11.02 -0.29
CA PHE A 61 1.87 9.91 -1.14
C PHE A 61 2.75 8.68 -0.95
N ASP A 62 4.07 8.84 -0.87
CA ASP A 62 5.01 7.74 -0.63
C ASP A 62 4.76 7.09 0.74
N TYR A 63 4.48 7.89 1.76
CA TYR A 63 4.08 7.40 3.08
C TYR A 63 2.75 6.63 3.04
N LEU A 64 1.72 7.15 2.38
CA LEU A 64 0.45 6.44 2.25
C LEU A 64 0.62 5.12 1.48
N TYR A 65 1.46 5.13 0.44
CA TYR A 65 1.76 3.93 -0.32
C TYR A 65 2.47 2.87 0.52
N SER A 66 3.45 3.26 1.34
CA SER A 66 4.15 2.30 2.21
C SER A 66 3.22 1.64 3.22
N VAL A 67 2.30 2.41 3.83
CA VAL A 67 1.29 1.88 4.75
C VAL A 67 0.35 0.90 4.02
N LEU A 68 -0.09 1.25 2.81
CA LEU A 68 -0.96 0.36 2.03
C LEU A 68 -0.26 -0.94 1.64
N GLU A 69 1.00 -0.88 1.22
CA GLU A 69 1.77 -2.07 0.86
C GLU A 69 2.06 -2.95 2.08
N GLU A 70 2.34 -2.36 3.25
CA GLU A 70 2.47 -3.09 4.51
C GLU A 70 1.18 -3.86 4.84
N ARG A 71 0.02 -3.20 4.82
CA ARG A 71 -1.28 -3.84 5.09
C ARG A 71 -1.63 -4.94 4.10
N LYS A 72 -1.33 -4.74 2.83
CA LYS A 72 -1.52 -5.76 1.79
C LYS A 72 -0.65 -6.98 2.05
N ASN A 73 0.60 -6.79 2.46
CA ASN A 73 1.52 -7.88 2.79
C ASN A 73 1.07 -8.64 4.04
N GLU A 74 0.67 -7.94 5.10
CA GLU A 74 0.09 -8.56 6.31
C GLU A 74 -1.13 -9.44 5.96
N MET A 75 -2.07 -8.90 5.19
CA MET A 75 -3.27 -9.63 4.78
C MET A 75 -2.91 -10.89 3.97
N THR A 76 -2.00 -10.74 3.01
CA THR A 76 -1.54 -11.86 2.18
C THR A 76 -0.89 -12.95 3.02
N GLN A 77 -0.05 -12.58 3.98
CA GLN A 77 0.59 -13.53 4.91
C GLN A 77 -0.45 -14.29 5.75
N ILE A 78 -1.47 -13.60 6.28
CA ILE A 78 -2.54 -14.22 7.06
C ILE A 78 -3.30 -15.23 6.20
N ILE A 79 -3.67 -14.86 4.97
CA ILE A 79 -4.39 -15.74 4.03
C ILE A 79 -3.55 -17.00 3.75
N THR A 80 -2.27 -16.84 3.39
CA THR A 80 -1.37 -17.97 3.11
C THR A 80 -1.26 -18.90 4.32
N ARG A 81 -1.01 -18.36 5.52
CA ARG A 81 -0.92 -19.15 6.75
C ARG A 81 -2.19 -19.93 7.02
N THR A 82 -3.36 -19.29 6.93
CA THR A 82 -4.65 -19.96 7.15
C THR A 82 -4.93 -21.03 6.09
N GLN A 83 -4.50 -20.83 4.85
CA GLN A 83 -4.60 -21.86 3.82
C GLN A 83 -3.69 -23.06 4.12
N GLU A 84 -2.45 -22.82 4.52
CA GLU A 84 -1.50 -23.86 4.91
C GLU A 84 -2.01 -24.67 6.11
N GLU A 85 -2.50 -24.01 7.15
CA GLU A 85 -3.09 -24.67 8.33
C GLU A 85 -4.29 -25.56 7.96
N LYS A 86 -5.19 -25.07 7.10
CA LYS A 86 -6.36 -25.84 6.63
C LYS A 86 -5.93 -27.03 5.79
N LEU A 87 -4.97 -26.86 4.88
CA LEU A 87 -4.44 -27.94 4.06
C LEU A 87 -3.76 -29.00 4.93
N GLU A 88 -2.97 -28.58 5.91
CA GLU A 88 -2.33 -29.50 6.85
C GLU A 88 -3.35 -30.28 7.68
N HIS A 89 -4.42 -29.61 8.13
CA HIS A 89 -5.51 -30.27 8.83
C HIS A 89 -6.18 -31.35 7.97
N VAL A 90 -6.53 -31.03 6.71
CA VAL A 90 -7.12 -31.99 5.77
C VAL A 90 -6.18 -33.16 5.49
N ARG A 91 -4.89 -32.90 5.26
CA ARG A 91 -3.89 -33.97 5.09
C ARG A 91 -3.80 -34.87 6.32
N SER A 92 -3.83 -34.29 7.52
CA SER A 92 -3.80 -35.06 8.77
C SER A 92 -5.02 -35.96 8.93
N LEU A 93 -6.21 -35.49 8.53
CA LEU A 93 -7.44 -36.28 8.53
C LEU A 93 -7.34 -37.42 7.51
N MET A 94 -6.92 -37.14 6.28
CA MET A 94 -6.72 -38.17 5.25
C MET A 94 -5.78 -39.27 5.73
N LYS A 95 -4.67 -38.91 6.37
CA LYS A 95 -3.73 -39.88 6.96
C LYS A 95 -4.40 -40.73 8.04
N LYS A 96 -5.10 -40.11 9.00
CA LYS A 96 -5.81 -40.84 10.06
C LYS A 96 -6.84 -41.83 9.51
N TYR A 97 -7.62 -41.42 8.50
CA TYR A 97 -8.59 -42.31 7.87
C TYR A 97 -7.92 -43.46 7.10
N ALA A 98 -6.80 -43.20 6.42
CA ALA A 98 -6.01 -44.24 5.77
C ALA A 98 -5.45 -45.25 6.78
N ASP A 99 -4.85 -44.78 7.87
CA ASP A 99 -4.33 -45.63 8.96
C ASP A 99 -5.46 -46.46 9.58
N HIS A 100 -6.64 -45.87 9.79
CA HIS A 100 -7.83 -46.58 10.29
C HIS A 100 -8.32 -47.66 9.33
N LEU A 101 -8.36 -47.38 8.03
CA LEU A 101 -8.76 -48.34 7.00
C LEU A 101 -7.81 -49.54 6.97
N GLU A 102 -6.49 -49.28 7.04
CA GLU A 102 -5.47 -50.33 7.07
C GLU A 102 -5.60 -51.22 8.31
N ALA A 103 -5.82 -50.62 9.49
CA ALA A 103 -6.03 -51.36 10.74
C ALA A 103 -7.27 -52.27 10.67
N VAL A 104 -8.38 -51.77 10.10
CA VAL A 104 -9.60 -52.56 9.91
C VAL A 104 -9.37 -53.67 8.89
N SER A 105 -8.66 -53.41 7.78
CA SER A 105 -8.32 -54.45 6.78
C SER A 105 -7.55 -55.59 7.42
N LYS A 106 -6.50 -55.29 8.20
CA LYS A 106 -5.70 -56.30 8.90
C LYS A 106 -6.54 -57.12 9.88
N LEU A 107 -7.44 -56.49 10.63
CA LEU A 107 -8.31 -57.19 11.57
C LEU A 107 -9.23 -58.19 10.84
N VAL A 108 -9.79 -57.78 9.70
CA VAL A 108 -10.61 -58.65 8.86
C VAL A 108 -9.79 -59.80 8.29
N GLU A 109 -8.60 -59.54 7.76
CA GLU A 109 -7.68 -60.56 7.25
C GLU A 109 -7.31 -61.60 8.34
N SER A 110 -6.99 -61.15 9.56
CA SER A 110 -6.72 -62.05 10.69
C SER A 110 -7.95 -62.86 11.09
N GLY A 111 -9.15 -62.26 11.08
CA GLY A 111 -10.39 -62.98 11.35
C GLY A 111 -10.68 -64.07 10.32
N ILE A 112 -10.41 -63.81 9.04
CA ILE A 112 -10.53 -64.79 7.96
C ILE A 112 -9.50 -65.92 8.15
N GLN A 113 -8.23 -65.59 8.40
CA GLN A 113 -7.18 -66.60 8.66
C GLN A 113 -7.54 -67.52 9.83
N PHE A 114 -8.05 -66.96 10.93
CA PHE A 114 -8.49 -67.75 12.09
C PHE A 114 -9.65 -68.70 11.77
N MET A 115 -10.54 -68.32 10.84
CA MET A 115 -11.61 -69.19 10.35
C MET A 115 -11.13 -70.29 9.38
N GLU A 116 -9.96 -70.11 8.76
CA GLU A 116 -9.35 -71.07 7.83
C GLU A 116 -8.38 -72.04 8.51
N GLU A 117 -7.91 -71.75 9.73
CA GLU A 117 -7.05 -72.67 10.49
C GLU A 117 -7.82 -73.93 10.94
N PRO A 118 -7.28 -75.15 10.69
CA PRO A 118 -7.98 -76.42 10.89
C PRO A 118 -8.02 -76.90 12.36
N GLU A 119 -7.46 -76.16 13.31
CA GLU A 119 -7.55 -76.51 14.74
C GLU A 119 -8.87 -76.01 15.34
N MET A 120 -9.90 -76.81 15.04
CA MET A 120 -11.17 -77.02 15.72
C MET A 120 -11.34 -76.25 17.03
N ALA A 121 -12.49 -75.61 17.21
CA ALA A 121 -13.00 -75.13 18.49
C ALA A 121 -12.97 -76.24 19.56
N VAL A 122 -11.83 -76.41 20.24
CA VAL A 122 -11.66 -77.33 21.38
C VAL A 122 -12.51 -76.87 22.58
N PHE A 123 -13.03 -75.64 22.55
CA PHE A 123 -13.87 -75.08 23.60
C PHE A 123 -15.36 -75.49 23.55
N LEU A 124 -15.80 -76.18 22.50
CA LEU A 124 -17.18 -76.71 22.40
C LEU A 124 -17.30 -78.20 22.78
N GLN A 125 -16.23 -78.81 23.30
CA GLN A 125 -16.30 -80.11 23.97
C GLN A 125 -16.26 -79.91 25.49
N VAL A 126 -17.43 -79.76 26.13
CA VAL A 126 -18.08 -80.68 27.10
C VAL A 126 -19.51 -80.20 27.33
#